data_AF-A0A6L5TCY0-F1
#
_entry.id   AF-A0A6L5TCY0-F1
#
_cell.length_a   1.000
_cell.length_b   1.000
_cell.length_c   1.000
_cell.angle_alpha   90.00
_cell.angle_beta   90.00
_cell.angle_gamma   90.00
#
_symmetry.space_group_name_H-M   'P 1'
#
loop_
_entity.id
_entity.type
_entity.pdbx_description
1 polymer ?
#
loop_
_entity_poly.entity_id
_entity_poly.type
_entity_poly.pdbx_seq_one_letter_code
_entity_poly.pdbx_strand_id
1 'polypeptide(L)'
;MPASDDDREMMARFNDTFRKLKTNREQVPLEVLQTKYGKAYQKLTKEMADLADWFAARLRERMPFPMHPKDIAGNRQLSQQIAAVLAEESQPGALMDQYRKALIDDLDYDKFLDLVWQLYHRTEEAYEPYWQKYNFWHVYPDGHRWIRNHITGFFWQNGQPGNDSDSFTNEGGYWMDSKGEYQGAAFPPHIKGDKIWTRKN
;
A
#
# COMPACT_ATOMS: atom_id res chain seq x y z
N MET A 1 -0.41 -10.73 11.97
CA MET A 1 0.02 -10.45 13.37
C MET A 1 -1.06 -9.63 14.06
N PRO A 2 -1.41 -9.90 15.32
CA PRO A 2 -2.34 -9.05 16.06
C PRO A 2 -1.81 -7.62 16.20
N ALA A 3 -2.70 -6.65 16.38
CA ALA A 3 -2.33 -5.26 16.69
C ALA A 3 -1.55 -5.21 18.00
N SER A 4 -0.44 -4.45 18.05
CA SER A 4 0.25 -4.17 19.31
C SER A 4 -0.68 -3.44 20.27
N ASP A 5 -0.38 -3.44 21.57
CA ASP A 5 -1.15 -2.66 22.55
C ASP A 5 -1.18 -1.16 22.14
N ASP A 6 -0.04 -0.63 21.67
CA ASP A 6 0.06 0.74 21.16
C ASP A 6 -0.86 1.02 19.95
N ASP A 7 -1.00 0.07 19.02
CA ASP A 7 -1.89 0.24 17.86
C ASP A 7 -3.35 0.28 18.29
N ARG A 8 -3.72 -0.53 19.29
CA ARG A 8 -5.08 -0.53 19.83
C ARG A 8 -5.40 0.78 20.53
N GLU A 9 -4.47 1.31 21.32
CA GLU A 9 -4.63 2.62 21.96
C GLU A 9 -4.77 3.75 20.93
N MET A 10 -3.90 3.78 19.93
CA MET A 10 -3.94 4.80 18.88
C MET A 10 -5.22 4.72 18.03
N MET A 11 -5.69 3.51 17.71
CA MET A 11 -6.98 3.33 17.04
C MET A 11 -8.17 3.77 17.92
N ALA A 12 -8.15 3.47 19.22
CA ALA A 12 -9.18 3.94 20.14
C ALA A 12 -9.20 5.49 20.19
N ARG A 13 -8.01 6.10 20.25
CA ARG A 13 -7.85 7.56 20.23
C ARG A 13 -8.31 8.18 18.91
N PHE A 14 -8.01 7.56 17.77
CA PHE A 14 -8.53 7.94 16.46
C PHE A 14 -10.07 7.98 16.47
N ASN A 15 -10.69 6.86 16.85
CA ASN A 15 -12.15 6.72 16.85
C ASN A 15 -12.83 7.70 17.81
N ASP A 16 -12.26 7.88 19.00
CA ASP A 16 -12.78 8.81 20.01
C ASP A 16 -12.67 10.26 19.58
N THR A 17 -11.56 10.64 18.94
CA THR A 17 -11.33 11.99 18.43
C THR A 17 -12.31 12.31 17.31
N PHE A 18 -12.47 11.39 16.36
CA PHE A 18 -13.41 11.55 15.26
C PHE A 18 -14.86 11.65 15.75
N ARG A 19 -15.26 10.77 16.68
CA ARG A 19 -16.58 10.82 17.34
C ARG A 19 -16.83 12.16 18.03
N LYS A 20 -15.84 12.67 18.79
CA LYS A 20 -15.93 13.98 19.44
C LYS A 20 -16.10 15.12 18.41
N LEU A 21 -15.39 15.07 17.29
CA LEU A 21 -15.56 16.05 16.20
C LEU A 21 -16.99 16.05 15.67
N LYS A 22 -17.55 14.86 15.37
CA LYS A 22 -18.94 14.74 14.90
C LYS A 22 -19.93 15.28 15.92
N THR A 23 -19.83 14.85 17.18
CA THR A 23 -20.72 15.31 18.26
C THR A 23 -20.65 16.83 18.45
N ASN A 24 -19.46 17.43 18.40
CA ASN A 24 -19.32 18.89 18.50
C ASN A 24 -20.04 19.60 17.35
N ARG A 25 -19.86 19.10 16.11
CA ARG A 25 -20.46 19.68 14.89
C ARG A 25 -21.98 19.48 14.80
N GLU A 26 -22.51 18.45 15.45
CA GLU A 26 -23.96 18.21 15.58
C GLU A 26 -24.61 19.15 16.62
N GLN A 27 -23.92 19.41 17.72
CA GLN A 27 -24.48 20.16 18.86
C GLN A 27 -24.25 21.67 18.76
N VAL A 28 -23.19 22.10 18.08
CA VAL A 28 -22.75 23.50 18.05
C VAL A 28 -22.45 23.92 16.61
N PRO A 29 -23.02 25.05 16.13
CA PRO A 29 -22.70 25.58 14.80
C PRO A 29 -21.20 25.78 14.63
N LEU A 30 -20.69 25.49 13.42
CA LEU A 30 -19.26 25.57 13.11
C LEU A 30 -18.66 26.93 13.46
N GLU A 31 -19.35 28.01 13.13
CA GLU A 31 -18.88 29.36 13.40
C GLU A 31 -18.64 29.59 14.90
N VAL A 32 -19.51 29.05 15.77
CA VAL A 32 -19.35 29.13 17.23
C VAL A 32 -18.19 28.26 17.71
N LEU A 33 -18.00 27.07 17.12
CA LEU A 33 -16.85 26.21 17.40
C LEU A 33 -15.52 26.90 17.02
N GLN A 34 -15.48 27.60 15.88
CA GLN A 34 -14.29 28.29 15.38
C GLN A 34 -13.99 29.61 16.12
N THR A 35 -15.02 30.26 16.68
CA THR A 35 -14.87 31.53 17.41
C THR A 35 -14.80 31.32 18.93
N LYS A 36 -15.95 31.14 19.59
CA LYS A 36 -16.09 31.03 21.04
C LYS A 36 -15.27 29.87 21.61
N TYR A 37 -15.25 28.73 20.91
CA TYR A 37 -14.50 27.54 21.31
C TYR A 37 -13.23 27.31 20.49
N GLY A 38 -12.78 28.31 19.74
CA GLY A 38 -11.77 28.17 18.68
C GLY A 38 -10.50 27.43 19.11
N LYS A 39 -9.95 27.75 20.29
CA LYS A 39 -8.73 27.09 20.81
C LYS A 39 -8.91 25.58 21.02
N ALA A 40 -10.03 25.18 21.62
CA ALA A 40 -10.33 23.77 21.87
C ALA A 40 -10.64 23.04 20.56
N TYR A 41 -11.40 23.68 19.67
CA TYR A 41 -11.72 23.11 18.36
C TYR A 41 -10.47 22.92 17.49
N GLN A 42 -9.59 23.93 17.40
CA GLN A 42 -8.31 23.84 16.69
C GLN A 42 -7.39 22.75 17.24
N LYS A 43 -7.36 22.56 18.57
CA LYS A 43 -6.59 21.46 19.18
C LYS A 43 -7.13 20.11 18.73
N LEU A 44 -8.46 19.94 18.73
CA LEU A 44 -9.12 18.71 18.33
C LEU A 44 -8.91 18.40 16.84
N THR A 45 -9.03 19.40 15.96
CA THR A 45 -8.79 19.20 14.51
C THR A 45 -7.33 18.88 14.22
N LYS A 46 -6.38 19.51 14.93
CA LYS A 46 -4.96 19.16 14.80
C LYS A 46 -4.68 17.72 15.25
N GLU A 47 -5.24 17.31 16.38
CA GLU A 47 -5.12 15.93 16.85
C GLU A 47 -5.70 14.92 15.85
N MET A 48 -6.84 15.25 15.22
CA MET A 48 -7.41 14.40 14.18
C MET A 48 -6.51 14.32 12.94
N ALA A 49 -5.88 15.42 12.52
CA ALA A 49 -4.91 15.40 11.42
C ALA A 49 -3.70 14.52 11.74
N ASP A 50 -3.11 14.67 12.93
CA ASP A 50 -1.97 13.87 13.37
C ASP A 50 -2.32 12.36 13.42
N LEU A 51 -3.54 12.02 13.86
CA LEU A 51 -4.04 10.65 13.90
C LEU A 51 -4.36 10.08 12.50
N ALA A 52 -4.81 10.91 11.57
CA ALA A 52 -5.00 10.54 10.17
C ALA A 52 -3.66 10.16 9.52
N ASP A 53 -2.63 10.99 9.72
CA ASP A 53 -1.28 10.74 9.24
C ASP A 53 -0.69 9.45 9.81
N TRP A 54 -0.86 9.27 11.13
CA TRP A 54 -0.46 8.05 11.81
C TRP A 54 -1.14 6.82 11.22
N PHE A 55 -2.47 6.86 11.01
CA PHE A 55 -3.22 5.75 10.45
C PHE A 55 -2.69 5.37 9.06
N ALA A 56 -2.53 6.35 8.18
CA ALA A 56 -2.03 6.13 6.83
C ALA A 56 -0.59 5.56 6.82
N ALA A 57 0.27 6.06 7.71
CA ALA A 57 1.62 5.52 7.88
C ALA A 57 1.61 4.08 8.40
N ARG A 58 0.78 3.81 9.41
CA ARG A 58 0.68 2.49 10.03
C ARG A 58 0.15 1.43 9.06
N LEU A 59 -0.80 1.81 8.19
CA LEU A 59 -1.29 0.94 7.12
C LEU A 59 -0.13 0.50 6.20
N ARG A 60 0.72 1.44 5.77
CA ARG A 60 1.90 1.13 4.93
C ARG A 60 2.92 0.24 5.65
N GLU A 61 3.15 0.47 6.94
CA GLU A 61 4.05 -0.38 7.75
C GLU A 61 3.53 -1.81 7.92
N ARG A 62 2.20 -1.97 8.02
CA ARG A 62 1.54 -3.29 8.16
C ARG A 62 1.46 -4.05 6.83
N MET A 63 1.53 -3.35 5.70
CA MET A 63 1.53 -3.92 4.36
C MET A 63 2.79 -3.49 3.59
N PRO A 64 3.99 -3.88 4.06
CA PRO A 64 5.23 -3.48 3.41
C PRO A 64 5.38 -4.19 2.07
N PHE A 65 5.93 -3.47 1.09
CA PHE A 65 6.34 -4.10 -0.16
C PHE A 65 7.53 -5.04 0.08
N PRO A 66 7.47 -6.30 -0.37
CA PRO A 66 8.59 -7.21 -0.19
C PRO A 66 9.78 -6.75 -1.04
N MET A 67 11.00 -6.94 -0.54
CA MET A 67 12.22 -6.48 -1.22
C MET A 67 13.20 -7.63 -1.38
N HIS A 68 13.98 -7.62 -2.47
CA HIS A 68 14.98 -8.65 -2.70
C HIS A 68 16.11 -8.50 -1.66
N PRO A 69 16.43 -9.54 -0.87
CA PRO A 69 17.34 -9.43 0.28
C PRO A 69 18.78 -9.09 -0.11
N LYS A 70 19.17 -9.35 -1.37
CA LYS A 70 20.53 -9.05 -1.88
C LYS A 70 20.62 -7.76 -2.71
N ASP A 71 19.51 -7.09 -3.04
CA ASP A 71 19.54 -5.87 -3.87
C ASP A 71 19.62 -4.60 -3.02
N ILE A 72 20.74 -4.40 -2.32
CA ILE A 72 20.91 -3.25 -1.41
C ILE A 72 20.70 -1.91 -2.15
N ALA A 73 21.25 -1.80 -3.36
CA ALA A 73 21.16 -0.58 -4.16
C ALA A 73 19.72 -0.33 -4.66
N GLY A 74 19.06 -1.36 -5.21
CA GLY A 74 17.67 -1.24 -5.66
C GLY A 74 16.70 -1.00 -4.51
N ASN A 75 16.92 -1.61 -3.34
CA ASN A 75 16.10 -1.35 -2.15
C ASN A 75 16.21 0.11 -1.71
N ARG A 76 17.42 0.68 -1.72
CA ARG A 76 17.63 2.11 -1.43
C ARG A 76 16.92 3.00 -2.44
N GLN A 77 17.04 2.68 -3.74
CA GLN A 77 16.40 3.44 -4.80
C GLN A 77 14.87 3.40 -4.69
N LEU A 78 14.29 2.22 -4.45
CA LEU A 78 12.85 2.05 -4.23
C LEU A 78 12.37 2.88 -3.04
N SER A 79 13.06 2.81 -1.90
CA SER A 79 12.72 3.63 -0.74
C SER A 79 12.75 5.13 -1.03
N GLN A 80 13.71 5.60 -1.84
CA GLN A 80 13.77 7.00 -2.28
C GLN A 80 12.60 7.37 -3.20
N GLN A 81 12.20 6.48 -4.11
CA GLN A 81 11.06 6.70 -4.99
C GLN A 81 9.74 6.77 -4.20
N ILE A 82 9.52 5.85 -3.26
CA ILE A 82 8.35 5.89 -2.37
C ILE A 82 8.38 7.18 -1.53
N ALA A 83 9.52 7.56 -0.97
CA ALA A 83 9.63 8.81 -0.21
C ALA A 83 9.32 10.05 -1.06
N ALA A 84 9.72 10.07 -2.34
CA ALA A 84 9.41 11.15 -3.26
C ALA A 84 7.90 11.23 -3.54
N VAL A 85 7.22 10.10 -3.76
CA VAL A 85 5.75 10.03 -3.88
C VAL A 85 5.07 10.58 -2.64
N LEU A 86 5.51 10.18 -1.44
CA LEU A 86 4.94 10.68 -0.19
C LEU A 86 5.18 12.18 0.01
N ALA A 87 6.35 12.70 -0.39
CA ALA A 87 6.65 14.13 -0.33
C ALA A 87 5.78 14.95 -1.29
N GLU A 88 5.54 14.44 -2.50
CA GLU A 88 4.60 15.02 -3.46
C GLU A 88 3.18 15.03 -2.88
N GLU A 89 2.72 13.90 -2.33
CA GLU A 89 1.37 13.75 -1.79
C GLU A 89 1.14 14.48 -0.45
N SER A 90 2.22 14.96 0.17
CA SER A 90 2.17 15.83 1.35
C SER A 90 1.92 17.31 1.03
N GLN A 91 2.02 17.71 -0.24
CA GLN A 91 1.82 19.10 -0.63
C GLN A 91 0.36 19.55 -0.41
N PRO A 92 0.11 20.86 -0.18
CA PRO A 92 -1.24 21.37 -0.05
C PRO A 92 -2.12 21.00 -1.26
N GLY A 93 -3.33 20.51 -1.01
CA GLY A 93 -4.26 20.05 -2.04
C GLY A 93 -4.03 18.64 -2.56
N ALA A 94 -2.91 17.98 -2.23
CA ALA A 94 -2.64 16.59 -2.62
C ALA A 94 -3.35 15.58 -1.69
N LEU A 95 -3.16 14.28 -1.89
CA LEU A 95 -3.94 13.23 -1.21
C LEU A 95 -3.86 13.32 0.33
N MET A 96 -2.69 13.67 0.90
CA MET A 96 -2.59 13.76 2.35
C MET A 96 -3.37 14.93 2.95
N ASP A 97 -3.41 16.05 2.25
CA ASP A 97 -4.27 17.18 2.64
C ASP A 97 -5.75 16.80 2.47
N GLN A 98 -6.10 16.12 1.38
CA GLN A 98 -7.48 15.70 1.11
C GLN A 98 -8.02 14.70 2.14
N TYR A 99 -7.25 13.69 2.56
CA TYR A 99 -7.77 12.73 3.55
C TYR A 99 -7.95 13.38 4.93
N ARG A 100 -7.11 14.36 5.29
CA ARG A 100 -7.29 15.12 6.54
C ARG A 100 -8.59 15.92 6.49
N LYS A 101 -8.84 16.59 5.37
CA LYS A 101 -10.08 17.34 5.12
C LYS A 101 -11.32 16.44 5.14
N ALA A 102 -11.23 15.23 4.59
CA ALA A 102 -12.33 14.26 4.67
C ALA A 102 -12.76 14.00 6.12
N LEU A 103 -11.82 13.85 7.06
CA LEU A 103 -12.15 13.65 8.48
C LEU A 103 -12.54 14.94 9.22
N ILE A 104 -11.91 16.08 8.90
CA ILE A 104 -12.04 17.31 9.71
C ILE A 104 -13.16 18.22 9.22
N ASP A 105 -13.27 18.37 7.89
CA ASP A 105 -14.19 19.29 7.25
C ASP A 105 -15.48 18.57 6.83
N ASP A 106 -15.34 17.41 6.18
CA ASP A 106 -16.47 16.65 5.63
C ASP A 106 -17.09 15.67 6.64
N LEU A 107 -16.34 15.31 7.71
CA LEU A 107 -16.72 14.28 8.69
C LEU A 107 -17.05 12.91 8.04
N ASP A 108 -16.34 12.59 6.96
CA ASP A 108 -16.54 11.43 6.10
C ASP A 108 -15.38 10.44 6.28
N TYR A 109 -15.67 9.34 6.98
CA TYR A 109 -14.69 8.28 7.26
C TYR A 109 -14.43 7.39 6.05
N ASP A 110 -15.45 7.12 5.24
CA ASP A 110 -15.33 6.22 4.09
C ASP A 110 -14.48 6.89 3.01
N LYS A 111 -14.74 8.18 2.73
CA LYS A 111 -13.90 9.00 1.85
C LYS A 111 -12.46 9.08 2.35
N PHE A 112 -12.24 9.19 3.66
CA PHE A 112 -10.90 9.14 4.24
C PHE A 112 -10.19 7.81 3.92
N LEU A 113 -10.87 6.68 4.12
CA LEU A 113 -10.30 5.37 3.82
C LEU A 113 -9.97 5.22 2.33
N ASP A 114 -10.87 5.66 1.45
CA ASP A 114 -10.64 5.62 0.00
C ASP A 114 -9.40 6.43 -0.40
N LEU A 115 -9.22 7.63 0.16
CA LEU A 115 -8.05 8.46 -0.11
C LEU A 115 -6.75 7.87 0.46
N VAL A 116 -6.81 7.21 1.62
CA VAL A 116 -5.66 6.48 2.18
C VAL A 116 -5.28 5.29 1.29
N TRP A 117 -6.25 4.56 0.75
CA TRP A 117 -6.00 3.49 -0.21
C TRP A 117 -5.43 4.00 -1.54
N GLN A 118 -5.93 5.13 -2.06
CA GLN A 118 -5.34 5.78 -3.24
C GLN A 118 -3.87 6.16 -3.01
N LEU A 119 -3.54 6.68 -1.82
CA LEU A 119 -2.15 6.96 -1.47
C LEU A 119 -1.30 5.68 -1.41
N TYR A 120 -1.84 4.57 -0.89
CA TYR A 120 -1.15 3.27 -0.92
C TYR A 120 -0.91 2.80 -2.36
N HIS A 121 -1.92 2.87 -3.24
CA HIS A 121 -1.79 2.51 -4.66
C HIS A 121 -0.75 3.36 -5.39
N ARG A 122 -0.67 4.65 -5.09
CA ARG A 122 0.42 5.50 -5.62
C ARG A 122 1.82 5.01 -5.23
N THR A 123 1.98 4.46 -4.04
CA THR A 123 3.27 3.84 -3.65
C THR A 123 3.47 2.46 -4.28
N GLU A 124 2.38 1.75 -4.57
CA GLU A 124 2.36 0.47 -5.28
C GLU A 124 2.78 0.63 -6.76
N GLU A 125 2.33 1.69 -7.43
CA GLU A 125 2.78 2.07 -8.79
C GLU A 125 4.29 2.34 -8.84
N ALA A 126 4.85 2.97 -7.82
CA ALA A 126 6.31 3.16 -7.71
C ALA A 126 7.06 1.84 -7.45
N TYR A 127 6.40 0.88 -6.81
CA TYR A 127 6.96 -0.44 -6.51
C TYR A 127 6.95 -1.39 -7.71
N GLU A 128 5.95 -1.32 -8.57
CA GLU A 128 5.78 -2.25 -9.69
C GLU A 128 7.05 -2.40 -10.56
N PRO A 129 7.74 -1.33 -11.01
CA PRO A 129 8.94 -1.49 -11.84
C PRO A 129 10.05 -2.27 -11.13
N TYR A 130 10.18 -2.09 -9.82
CA TYR A 130 11.11 -2.85 -9.00
C TYR A 130 10.70 -4.32 -8.95
N TRP A 131 9.41 -4.64 -8.73
CA TRP A 131 8.88 -6.01 -8.79
C TRP A 131 9.18 -6.70 -10.13
N GLN A 132 8.91 -6.01 -11.24
CA GLN A 132 9.07 -6.55 -12.60
C GLN A 132 10.54 -6.93 -12.92
N LYS A 133 11.51 -6.22 -12.34
CA LYS A 133 12.95 -6.57 -12.46
C LYS A 133 13.24 -7.99 -11.96
N TYR A 134 12.44 -8.51 -11.03
CA TYR A 134 12.67 -9.79 -10.36
C TYR A 134 11.84 -10.97 -10.88
N ASN A 135 11.14 -10.80 -11.98
CA ASN A 135 10.48 -11.89 -12.70
C ASN A 135 11.47 -12.57 -13.65
N PHE A 136 11.62 -13.90 -13.52
CA PHE A 136 12.54 -14.74 -14.30
C PHE A 136 11.91 -16.07 -14.68
N TRP A 137 12.36 -16.66 -15.79
CA TRP A 137 12.10 -18.07 -16.05
C TRP A 137 12.92 -18.96 -15.11
N HIS A 138 12.22 -19.84 -14.40
CA HIS A 138 12.78 -20.93 -13.63
C HIS A 138 12.65 -22.22 -14.45
N VAL A 139 13.76 -22.85 -14.78
CA VAL A 139 13.81 -24.05 -15.64
C VAL A 139 14.11 -25.28 -14.77
N TYR A 140 13.29 -26.31 -14.89
CA TYR A 140 13.43 -27.57 -14.19
C TYR A 140 14.29 -28.57 -15.01
N PRO A 141 14.83 -29.63 -14.37
CA PRO A 141 15.76 -30.56 -15.02
C PRO A 141 15.20 -31.31 -16.25
N ASP A 142 13.90 -31.52 -16.30
CA ASP A 142 13.14 -32.13 -17.39
C ASP A 142 12.71 -31.12 -18.48
N GLY A 143 13.13 -29.85 -18.37
CA GLY A 143 12.96 -28.82 -19.38
C GLY A 143 11.71 -27.95 -19.21
N HIS A 144 10.77 -28.27 -18.30
CA HIS A 144 9.63 -27.38 -18.04
C HIS A 144 10.09 -26.10 -17.36
N ARG A 145 9.39 -24.98 -17.61
CA ARG A 145 9.77 -23.68 -17.06
C ARG A 145 8.59 -22.87 -16.57
N TRP A 146 8.75 -22.21 -15.43
CA TRP A 146 7.72 -21.35 -14.84
C TRP A 146 8.28 -19.95 -14.62
N ILE A 147 7.44 -18.92 -14.72
CA ILE A 147 7.85 -17.59 -14.28
C ILE A 147 7.86 -17.60 -12.75
N ARG A 148 8.99 -17.21 -12.18
CA ARG A 148 9.20 -17.08 -10.74
C ARG A 148 9.60 -15.66 -10.41
N ASN A 149 8.97 -15.08 -9.40
CA ASN A 149 9.40 -13.81 -8.82
C ASN A 149 10.46 -14.10 -7.74
N HIS A 150 11.64 -13.48 -7.85
CA HIS A 150 12.76 -13.74 -6.97
C HIS A 150 12.73 -12.93 -5.65
N ILE A 151 11.81 -11.97 -5.50
CA ILE A 151 11.57 -11.27 -4.24
C ILE A 151 10.79 -12.19 -3.29
N THR A 152 9.67 -12.75 -3.78
CA THR A 152 8.75 -13.55 -2.95
C THR A 152 8.98 -15.05 -3.06
N GLY A 153 9.56 -15.50 -4.17
CA GLY A 153 9.70 -16.91 -4.50
C GLY A 153 8.45 -17.53 -5.13
N PHE A 154 7.41 -16.74 -5.38
CA PHE A 154 6.15 -17.19 -5.97
C PHE A 154 6.28 -17.47 -7.47
N PHE A 155 5.40 -18.33 -7.96
CA PHE A 155 5.28 -18.73 -9.35
C PHE A 155 4.03 -18.11 -9.97
N TRP A 156 4.09 -17.76 -11.25
CA TRP A 156 2.93 -17.27 -11.98
C TRP A 156 2.19 -18.42 -12.65
N GLN A 157 0.88 -18.50 -12.41
CA GLN A 157 -0.05 -19.39 -13.09
C GLN A 157 -0.91 -18.58 -14.06
N ASN A 158 -0.97 -18.99 -15.33
CA ASN A 158 -1.87 -18.36 -16.31
C ASN A 158 -3.33 -18.76 -16.05
N GLY A 159 -4.27 -17.85 -16.36
CA GLY A 159 -5.70 -18.02 -16.08
C GLY A 159 -6.45 -18.97 -17.01
N GLN A 160 -5.86 -19.34 -18.16
CA GLN A 160 -6.45 -20.34 -19.05
C GLN A 160 -5.90 -21.73 -18.70
N PRO A 161 -6.78 -22.72 -18.42
CA PRO A 161 -6.36 -24.09 -18.20
C PRO A 161 -5.88 -24.70 -19.52
N GLY A 162 -4.56 -24.71 -19.70
CA GLY A 162 -3.84 -25.40 -20.76
C GLY A 162 -2.44 -25.67 -20.22
N ASN A 163 -2.04 -26.94 -20.21
CA ASN A 163 -0.92 -27.52 -19.45
C ASN A 163 0.49 -27.04 -19.82
N ASP A 164 0.64 -25.96 -20.58
CA ASP A 164 1.93 -25.55 -21.12
C ASP A 164 2.39 -24.29 -20.41
N SER A 165 3.39 -24.46 -19.55
CA SER A 165 4.10 -23.40 -18.86
C SER A 165 4.87 -22.47 -19.83
N ASP A 166 4.87 -22.81 -21.12
CA ASP A 166 5.47 -22.06 -22.23
C ASP A 166 4.54 -20.99 -22.84
N SER A 167 3.23 -21.06 -22.63
CA SER A 167 2.28 -20.07 -23.16
C SER A 167 1.99 -18.99 -22.13
N PHE A 168 2.87 -18.00 -22.00
CA PHE A 168 2.57 -16.80 -21.22
C PHE A 168 1.45 -15.99 -21.89
N THR A 169 0.39 -15.66 -21.14
CA THR A 169 -0.62 -14.69 -21.55
C THR A 169 -0.74 -13.62 -20.46
N ASN A 170 -0.96 -12.37 -20.87
CA ASN A 170 -1.17 -11.26 -19.94
C ASN A 170 -2.54 -11.31 -19.24
N GLU A 171 -3.37 -12.33 -19.49
CA GLU A 171 -4.79 -12.34 -19.09
C GLU A 171 -5.09 -13.42 -18.03
N GLY A 172 -5.69 -12.98 -16.92
CA GLY A 172 -6.38 -13.85 -15.95
C GLY A 172 -5.50 -14.69 -15.01
N GLY A 173 -4.19 -14.46 -14.96
CA GLY A 173 -3.29 -15.24 -14.11
C GLY A 173 -3.19 -14.78 -12.64
N TYR A 174 -2.49 -15.57 -11.83
CA TYR A 174 -2.22 -15.27 -10.43
C TYR A 174 -0.87 -15.81 -9.96
N TRP A 175 -0.33 -15.20 -8.91
CA TRP A 175 0.82 -15.70 -8.17
C TRP A 175 0.41 -16.79 -7.20
N MET A 176 1.19 -17.86 -7.15
CA MET A 176 1.04 -18.98 -6.23
C MET A 176 2.36 -19.32 -5.54
N ASP A 177 2.28 -19.86 -4.33
CA ASP A 177 3.45 -20.34 -3.61
C ASP A 177 3.94 -21.70 -4.16
N SER A 178 4.99 -22.26 -3.58
CA SER A 178 5.54 -23.55 -4.02
C SER A 178 4.64 -24.76 -3.74
N LYS A 179 3.55 -24.59 -2.97
CA LYS A 179 2.52 -25.60 -2.72
C LYS A 179 1.35 -25.46 -3.70
N GLY A 180 1.33 -24.39 -4.49
CA GLY A 180 0.25 -24.04 -5.40
C GLY A 180 -0.89 -23.26 -4.77
N GLU A 181 -0.69 -22.71 -3.57
CA GLU A 181 -1.68 -21.87 -2.90
C GLU A 181 -1.65 -20.44 -3.46
N TYR A 182 -2.83 -19.90 -3.76
CA TYR A 182 -3.01 -18.54 -4.28
C TYR A 182 -2.42 -17.48 -3.33
N GLN A 183 -1.67 -16.54 -3.89
CA GLN A 183 -1.05 -15.42 -3.17
C GLN A 183 -1.52 -14.05 -3.66
N GLY A 184 -1.96 -13.92 -4.90
CA GLY A 184 -2.47 -12.64 -5.43
C GLY A 184 -2.50 -12.57 -6.95
N ALA A 185 -3.41 -11.77 -7.50
CA ALA A 185 -3.45 -11.44 -8.93
C ALA A 185 -2.69 -10.14 -9.28
N ALA A 186 -2.03 -9.51 -8.30
CA ALA A 186 -1.33 -8.25 -8.50
C ALA A 186 -0.06 -8.41 -9.35
N PHE A 187 0.23 -7.41 -10.18
CA PHE A 187 1.43 -7.32 -11.03
C PHE A 187 1.71 -8.56 -11.88
N PRO A 188 0.90 -8.82 -12.93
CA PRO A 188 1.24 -9.82 -13.93
C PRO A 188 2.68 -9.63 -14.45
N PRO A 189 3.46 -10.71 -14.64
CA PRO A 189 4.87 -10.56 -14.97
C PRO A 189 5.07 -10.10 -16.42
N HIS A 190 5.75 -8.98 -16.62
CA HIS A 190 6.12 -8.48 -17.95
C HIS A 190 7.47 -9.03 -18.40
N ILE A 191 7.62 -10.37 -18.45
CA ILE A 191 8.87 -11.00 -18.90
C ILE A 191 8.96 -10.99 -20.43
N LYS A 192 10.10 -10.53 -20.96
CA LYS A 192 10.42 -10.58 -22.39
C LYS A 192 11.59 -11.53 -22.62
N GLY A 193 11.45 -12.44 -23.57
CA GLY A 193 12.49 -13.40 -23.96
C GLY A 193 12.89 -14.38 -22.85
N ASP A 194 14.03 -15.05 -23.04
CA ASP A 194 14.57 -16.06 -22.12
C ASP A 194 15.37 -15.44 -20.97
N LYS A 195 14.74 -14.54 -20.22
CA LYS A 195 15.32 -13.98 -19.00
C LYS A 195 15.37 -15.06 -17.90
N ILE A 196 16.37 -15.93 -17.98
CA ILE A 196 16.64 -16.99 -17.02
C ILE A 196 17.55 -16.43 -15.93
N TRP A 197 17.21 -16.69 -14.66
CA TRP A 197 18.10 -16.34 -13.57
C TRP A 197 19.30 -17.29 -13.54
N THR A 198 20.44 -16.81 -14.02
CA THR A 198 21.71 -17.52 -13.86
C THR A 198 22.32 -17.11 -12.53
N ARG A 199 22.63 -18.08 -11.65
CA ARG A 199 23.49 -17.82 -10.49
C ARG A 199 24.84 -17.33 -11.02
N LYS A 200 25.03 -16.02 -11.13
CA LYS A 200 26.38 -15.47 -11.07
C LYS A 200 26.79 -15.59 -9.61
N ASN A 201 27.76 -16.48 -9.39
CA ASN A 201 28.46 -16.72 -8.13
C ASN A 201 28.92 -15.42 -7.49
#